data_AF-A0A0E9LZF6-F1
#
_entry.id   AF-A0A0E9LZF6-F1
#
_cell.length_a   1.000
_cell.length_b   1.000
_cell.length_c   1.000
_cell.angle_alpha   90.00
_cell.angle_beta   90.00
_cell.angle_gamma   90.00
#
_symmetry.space_group_name_H-M   'P 1'
#
loop_
_entity.id
_entity.type
_entity.pdbx_description
1 polymer ?
#
loop_
_entity_poly.entity_id
_entity_poly.type
_entity_poly.pdbx_seq_one_letter_code
_entity_poly.pdbx_strand_id
1 'polypeptide(L)'
;MGKSSKVIEVDKISVRFSGDSGDGMQLTGNLFSQTSAVYGNDISTFPDYPADIRAPQGTIGGVSGFQVNFGQGVTTPGDLTDVLVAMNPAALKANAVFMKPGGTIIIDVDSFEAKGLEKAGYQTDDPVFEDKLEGFNIIKAPISSLTRESVKDLALDNKSVLRSKNMFALGLVFWLFDRPIEHTQAFIKNKFGSKPLIMEANLKVLQAGHDYGYTIQAVTPSYHINPTESRKGIYRNLNGNKAAAWGFLLAAEKSGLSLFLGSYPITPATEILQELAARKDLGVKVFQAEDEIAGVCTAIGASFSGALGITSTSGPGLALKTEAIGLAVMSELPLVVVNVQRGGPSTGLPTKTEQADLLQALFGRNGESPVVVMAASTPVNCFDYAFYASKIAIEHMTPVILLTDAFWPMVRNNGGFLMMMSFRLSLSRPHTRSRVNFSLICAMKND
;
A
#
# COMPACT_ATOMS: atom_id res chain seq x y z
N MET A 1 3.44 42.51 -10.43
CA MET A 1 3.29 42.46 -8.97
C MET A 1 3.50 41.02 -8.54
N GLY A 2 4.72 40.68 -8.13
CA GLY A 2 5.12 39.32 -7.78
C GLY A 2 5.35 39.18 -6.28
N LYS A 3 4.87 38.06 -5.73
CA LYS A 3 5.07 37.49 -4.39
C LYS A 3 4.44 38.22 -3.19
N SER A 4 3.48 37.55 -2.57
CA SER A 4 3.57 37.15 -1.15
C SER A 4 2.54 36.05 -0.82
N SER A 5 2.58 34.91 -1.52
CA SER A 5 2.03 33.68 -0.94
C SER A 5 2.99 33.25 0.18
N LYS A 6 2.46 32.94 1.37
CA LYS A 6 3.29 32.52 2.51
C LYS A 6 3.81 31.10 2.23
N VAL A 7 5.05 30.96 1.79
CA VAL A 7 5.67 29.64 1.62
C VAL A 7 6.06 29.11 3.01
N ILE A 8 5.58 27.92 3.36
CA ILE A 8 5.94 27.23 4.61
C ILE A 8 6.93 26.12 4.23
N GLU A 9 8.17 26.23 4.70
CA GLU A 9 9.15 25.15 4.61
C GLU A 9 8.90 24.13 5.72
N VAL A 10 8.81 22.86 5.35
CA VAL A 10 8.62 21.73 6.28
C VAL A 10 9.46 20.53 5.85
N ASP A 11 10.00 19.82 6.84
CA ASP A 11 10.83 18.62 6.59
C ASP A 11 10.00 17.43 6.10
N LYS A 12 8.79 17.29 6.65
CA LYS A 12 7.83 16.23 6.31
C LYS A 12 6.41 16.71 6.52
N ILE A 13 5.50 16.18 5.72
CA ILE A 13 4.10 16.59 5.73
C ILE A 13 3.20 15.40 5.38
N SER A 14 2.03 15.34 6.03
CA SER A 14 1.02 14.32 5.79
C SER A 14 -0.21 14.89 5.07
N VAL A 15 -0.61 14.20 3.99
CA VAL A 15 -1.80 14.53 3.19
C VAL A 15 -2.74 13.34 3.23
N ARG A 16 -4.02 13.57 3.52
CA ARG A 16 -5.05 12.54 3.48
C ARG A 16 -6.08 12.87 2.40
N PHE A 17 -6.23 11.97 1.44
CA PHE A 17 -7.30 12.00 0.45
C PHE A 17 -8.46 11.17 0.95
N SER A 18 -9.66 11.75 1.02
CA SER A 18 -10.83 11.06 1.56
C SER A 18 -12.10 11.34 0.75
N GLY A 19 -12.88 10.29 0.54
CA GLY A 19 -14.12 10.30 -0.23
C GLY A 19 -14.85 8.96 -0.12
N ASP A 20 -15.91 8.77 -0.90
CA ASP A 20 -16.62 7.48 -0.90
C ASP A 20 -15.78 6.36 -1.53
N SER A 21 -16.03 5.12 -1.09
CA SER A 21 -15.51 3.94 -1.80
C SER A 21 -15.92 3.98 -3.28
N GLY A 22 -14.91 3.96 -4.17
CA GLY A 22 -15.09 4.08 -5.62
C GLY A 22 -14.81 5.47 -6.21
N ASP A 23 -14.61 6.51 -5.40
CA ASP A 23 -14.22 7.86 -5.87
C ASP A 23 -12.75 7.95 -6.31
N GLY A 24 -11.98 6.86 -6.18
CA GLY A 24 -10.61 6.81 -6.68
C GLY A 24 -9.59 7.54 -5.80
N MET A 25 -9.86 7.71 -4.50
CA MET A 25 -8.89 8.30 -3.55
C MET A 25 -7.61 7.49 -3.44
N GLN A 26 -7.71 6.16 -3.50
CA GLN A 26 -6.57 5.24 -3.55
C GLN A 26 -5.66 5.51 -4.76
N LEU A 27 -6.26 5.72 -5.95
CA LEU A 27 -5.51 6.02 -7.16
C LEU A 27 -4.82 7.39 -7.06
N THR A 28 -5.56 8.38 -6.56
CA THR A 28 -5.11 9.76 -6.39
C THR A 28 -3.90 9.83 -5.48
N GLY A 29 -4.01 9.24 -4.29
CA GLY A 29 -2.93 9.19 -3.34
C GLY A 29 -1.72 8.41 -3.84
N ASN A 30 -1.92 7.29 -4.54
CA ASN A 30 -0.81 6.55 -5.15
C ASN A 30 -0.05 7.38 -6.21
N LEU A 31 -0.77 8.12 -7.05
CA LEU A 31 -0.15 8.99 -8.07
C LEU A 31 0.63 10.13 -7.43
N PHE A 32 0.06 10.74 -6.39
CA PHE A 32 0.75 11.75 -5.60
C PHE A 32 2.04 11.20 -4.98
N SER A 33 1.97 10.05 -4.30
CA SER A 33 3.14 9.39 -3.71
C SER A 33 4.23 9.07 -4.72
N GLN A 34 3.86 8.56 -5.90
CA GLN A 34 4.83 8.23 -6.95
C GLN A 34 5.53 9.48 -7.48
N THR A 35 4.78 10.56 -7.74
CA THR A 35 5.35 11.84 -8.18
C THR A 35 6.26 12.46 -7.11
N SER A 36 5.86 12.45 -5.84
CA SER A 36 6.70 12.91 -4.72
C SER A 36 7.98 12.08 -4.57
N ALA A 37 7.91 10.76 -4.79
CA ALA A 37 9.08 9.90 -4.81
C ALA A 37 10.01 10.20 -6.00
N VAL A 38 9.48 10.44 -7.20
CA VAL A 38 10.32 10.84 -8.36
C VAL A 38 11.07 12.15 -8.06
N TYR A 39 10.47 13.05 -7.28
CA TYR A 39 11.08 14.30 -6.84
C TYR A 39 12.08 14.15 -5.67
N GLY A 40 12.42 12.91 -5.28
CA GLY A 40 13.46 12.65 -4.29
C GLY A 40 12.99 12.63 -2.84
N ASN A 41 11.68 12.67 -2.56
CA ASN A 41 11.20 12.51 -1.19
C ASN A 41 11.11 11.03 -0.77
N ASP A 42 11.31 10.80 0.52
CA ASP A 42 10.90 9.56 1.17
C ASP A 42 9.38 9.58 1.30
N ILE A 43 8.74 8.41 1.22
CA ILE A 43 7.29 8.28 1.26
C ILE A 43 6.88 7.12 2.16
N SER A 44 5.77 7.31 2.88
CA SER A 44 5.05 6.25 3.58
C SER A 44 3.55 6.43 3.37
N THR A 45 2.87 5.41 2.85
CA THR A 45 1.45 5.50 2.47
C THR A 45 0.55 4.56 3.25
N PHE A 46 -0.56 5.06 3.78
CA PHE A 46 -1.55 4.23 4.46
C PHE A 46 -2.89 4.26 3.71
N PRO A 47 -3.25 3.18 2.99
CA PRO A 47 -4.58 3.04 2.43
C PRO A 47 -5.58 2.61 3.51
N ASP A 48 -6.65 3.39 3.69
CA ASP A 48 -7.74 3.06 4.60
C ASP A 48 -9.00 2.69 3.81
N TYR A 49 -9.41 1.44 3.97
CA TYR A 49 -10.58 0.88 3.29
C TYR A 49 -11.73 0.73 4.28
N PRO A 50 -12.96 1.07 3.89
CA PRO A 50 -14.13 0.71 4.67
C PRO A 50 -14.26 -0.82 4.74
N ALA A 51 -14.88 -1.32 5.81
CA ALA A 51 -15.12 -2.75 5.97
C ALA A 51 -16.06 -3.30 4.87
N ASP A 52 -17.01 -2.47 4.43
CA ASP A 52 -17.99 -2.83 3.41
C ASP A 52 -17.47 -2.54 1.99
N ILE A 53 -17.59 -3.53 1.11
CA ILE A 53 -17.26 -3.39 -0.31
C ILE A 53 -18.15 -2.33 -0.99
N ARG A 54 -19.41 -2.19 -0.54
CA ARG A 54 -20.40 -1.25 -1.06
C ARG A 54 -21.26 -0.64 0.05
N ALA A 55 -20.62 0.11 0.95
CA ALA A 55 -21.37 0.96 1.86
C ALA A 55 -22.22 2.00 1.10
N PRO A 56 -23.34 2.46 1.66
CA PRO A 56 -24.13 3.54 1.06
C PRO A 56 -23.30 4.81 0.89
N GLN A 57 -23.33 5.39 -0.32
CA GLN A 57 -22.58 6.62 -0.63
C GLN A 57 -23.03 7.80 0.25
N GLY A 58 -22.04 8.55 0.74
CA GLY A 58 -22.24 9.70 1.62
C GLY A 58 -22.42 9.34 3.09
N THR A 59 -22.15 8.10 3.49
CA THR A 59 -22.16 7.68 4.90
C THR A 59 -20.74 7.54 5.45
N ILE A 60 -20.56 7.77 6.74
CA ILE A 60 -19.25 7.66 7.42
C ILE A 60 -18.63 6.26 7.23
N GLY A 61 -19.44 5.20 7.33
CA GLY A 61 -18.97 3.82 7.16
C GLY A 61 -18.49 3.47 5.75
N GLY A 62 -18.84 4.29 4.74
CA GLY A 62 -18.42 4.12 3.35
C GLY A 62 -17.23 4.96 2.90
N VAL A 63 -16.66 5.73 3.83
CA VAL A 63 -15.49 6.57 3.56
C VAL A 63 -14.27 5.67 3.32
N SER A 64 -13.55 5.97 2.23
CA SER A 64 -12.21 5.45 1.97
C SER A 64 -11.21 6.58 2.02
N GLY A 65 -10.09 6.32 2.70
CA GLY A 65 -8.98 7.25 2.87
C GLY A 65 -7.71 6.74 2.21
N PHE A 66 -6.84 7.66 1.79
CA PHE A 66 -5.45 7.35 1.49
C PHE A 66 -4.57 8.44 2.07
N GLN A 67 -3.74 8.07 3.03
CA GLN A 67 -2.80 8.98 3.65
C GLN A 67 -1.40 8.80 3.08
N VAL A 68 -0.72 9.91 2.84
CA VAL A 68 0.67 9.96 2.38
C VAL A 68 1.43 10.86 3.31
N ASN A 69 2.45 10.34 3.96
CA ASN A 69 3.50 11.15 4.56
C ASN A 69 4.69 11.17 3.61
N PHE A 70 5.22 12.35 3.35
CA PHE A 70 6.35 12.52 2.45
C PHE A 70 7.24 13.67 2.90
N GLY A 71 8.53 13.55 2.59
CA GLY A 71 9.56 14.48 3.03
C GLY A 71 10.87 13.76 3.29
N GLN A 72 11.61 14.22 4.28
CA GLN A 72 12.89 13.64 4.70
C GLN A 72 12.71 12.69 5.88
N GLY A 73 13.34 11.51 5.82
CA GLY A 73 13.37 10.57 6.95
C GLY A 73 12.00 10.01 7.33
N VAL A 74 11.11 9.87 6.35
CA VAL A 74 9.74 9.37 6.57
C VAL A 74 9.76 7.87 6.80
N THR A 75 9.37 7.46 8.01
CA THR A 75 9.29 6.03 8.41
C THR A 75 7.87 5.57 8.75
N THR A 76 6.94 6.51 8.96
CA THR A 76 5.54 6.21 9.29
C THR A 76 4.60 7.06 8.46
N PRO A 77 3.35 6.61 8.24
CA PRO A 77 2.32 7.44 7.62
C PRO A 77 1.94 8.68 8.43
N GLY A 78 2.29 8.73 9.73
CA GLY A 78 1.92 9.82 10.66
C GLY A 78 0.53 9.64 11.29
N ASP A 79 0.37 10.10 12.54
CA ASP A 79 -0.90 9.97 13.26
C ASP A 79 -1.90 11.06 12.86
N LEU A 80 -1.40 12.29 12.73
CA LEU A 80 -2.17 13.46 12.35
C LEU A 80 -1.83 13.92 10.93
N THR A 81 -2.81 14.54 10.29
CA THR A 81 -2.75 15.02 8.91
C THR A 81 -2.58 16.53 8.87
N ASP A 82 -1.67 17.05 8.04
CA ASP A 82 -1.49 18.48 7.81
C ASP A 82 -2.47 19.03 6.76
N VAL A 83 -2.78 18.23 5.74
CA VAL A 83 -3.73 18.57 4.66
C VAL A 83 -4.76 17.47 4.45
N LEU A 84 -6.04 17.79 4.63
CA LEU A 84 -7.16 16.90 4.31
C LEU A 84 -7.83 17.34 3.02
N VAL A 85 -7.97 16.42 2.06
CA VAL A 85 -8.84 16.56 0.90
C VAL A 85 -10.10 15.75 1.18
N ALA A 86 -11.21 16.43 1.46
CA ALA A 86 -12.51 15.82 1.73
C ALA A 86 -13.47 16.05 0.55
N MET A 87 -13.77 14.98 -0.17
CA MET A 87 -14.60 15.04 -1.40
C MET A 87 -16.10 15.10 -1.11
N ASN A 88 -16.54 14.90 0.13
CA ASN A 88 -17.93 14.96 0.56
C ASN A 88 -18.01 15.21 2.09
N PRO A 89 -19.21 15.50 2.64
CA PRO A 89 -19.37 15.76 4.08
C PRO A 89 -19.00 14.57 4.98
N ALA A 90 -19.28 13.33 4.55
CA ALA A 90 -18.94 12.15 5.35
C ALA A 90 -17.41 11.99 5.50
N ALA A 91 -16.65 12.27 4.45
CA ALA A 91 -15.20 12.28 4.45
C ALA A 91 -14.64 13.37 5.37
N LEU A 92 -15.28 14.55 5.43
CA LEU A 92 -14.91 15.60 6.38
C LEU A 92 -15.14 15.12 7.81
N LYS A 93 -16.37 14.69 8.14
CA LYS A 93 -16.74 14.26 9.50
C LYS A 93 -15.87 13.11 10.02
N ALA A 94 -15.56 12.16 9.15
CA ALA A 94 -14.75 10.99 9.49
C ALA A 94 -13.28 11.34 9.78
N ASN A 95 -12.73 12.41 9.19
CA ASN A 95 -11.29 12.67 9.18
C ASN A 95 -10.85 13.97 9.82
N ALA A 96 -11.73 14.94 10.03
CA ALA A 96 -11.41 16.22 10.63
C ALA A 96 -10.75 16.08 12.00
N VAL A 97 -11.15 15.09 12.80
CA VAL A 97 -10.58 14.78 14.12
C VAL A 97 -9.08 14.41 14.08
N PHE A 98 -8.59 13.92 12.93
CA PHE A 98 -7.19 13.53 12.75
C PHE A 98 -6.32 14.63 12.14
N MET A 99 -6.82 15.87 12.06
CA MET A 99 -6.06 16.99 11.54
C MET A 99 -5.19 17.65 12.62
N LYS A 100 -4.00 18.13 12.23
CA LYS A 100 -3.20 18.97 13.11
C LYS A 100 -3.85 20.36 13.24
N PRO A 101 -3.79 21.00 14.43
CA PRO A 101 -4.25 22.38 14.59
C PRO A 101 -3.62 23.32 13.56
N GLY A 102 -4.44 24.16 12.91
CA GLY A 102 -3.97 25.07 11.86
C GLY A 102 -3.70 24.40 10.50
N GLY A 103 -4.04 23.12 10.34
CA GLY A 103 -3.94 22.40 9.06
C GLY A 103 -4.85 22.95 7.98
N THR A 104 -4.63 22.50 6.74
CA THR A 104 -5.43 22.91 5.58
C THR A 104 -6.48 21.85 5.23
N ILE A 105 -7.72 22.27 5.01
CA ILE A 105 -8.81 21.40 4.59
C ILE A 105 -9.32 21.86 3.22
N ILE A 106 -9.24 20.99 2.22
CA ILE A 106 -9.81 21.20 0.89
C ILE A 106 -11.14 20.45 0.83
N ILE A 107 -12.22 21.18 0.54
CA ILE A 107 -13.55 20.59 0.38
C ILE A 107 -14.13 20.84 -1.01
N ASP A 108 -14.81 19.83 -1.57
CA ASP A 108 -15.67 19.99 -2.74
C ASP A 108 -17.00 20.61 -2.34
N VAL A 109 -17.16 21.93 -2.42
CA VAL A 109 -18.38 22.61 -1.96
C VAL A 109 -19.64 22.17 -2.69
N ASP A 110 -19.52 21.66 -3.91
CA ASP A 110 -20.66 21.14 -4.68
C ASP A 110 -21.27 19.89 -4.03
N SER A 111 -20.50 19.17 -3.19
CA SER A 111 -20.94 17.96 -2.51
C SER A 111 -21.57 18.22 -1.13
N PHE A 112 -21.60 19.48 -0.67
CA PHE A 112 -22.10 19.91 0.64
C PHE A 112 -23.56 20.40 0.57
N GLU A 113 -24.40 19.67 -0.16
CA GLU A 113 -25.85 19.88 -0.21
C GLU A 113 -26.56 19.28 1.02
N ALA A 114 -27.79 19.73 1.31
CA ALA A 114 -28.57 19.30 2.48
C ALA A 114 -28.66 17.77 2.63
N LYS A 115 -28.86 17.05 1.52
CA LYS A 115 -28.93 15.57 1.49
C LYS A 115 -27.59 14.92 1.83
N GLY A 116 -26.47 15.52 1.42
CA GLY A 116 -25.13 15.05 1.74
C GLY A 116 -24.81 15.24 3.22
N LEU A 117 -25.18 16.39 3.79
CA LEU A 117 -25.04 16.70 5.20
C LEU A 117 -25.87 15.75 6.09
N GLU A 118 -27.13 15.52 5.72
CA GLU A 118 -28.02 14.60 6.43
C GLU A 118 -27.45 13.17 6.48
N LYS A 119 -27.00 12.65 5.33
CA LYS A 119 -26.40 11.30 5.25
C LYS A 119 -25.11 11.15 6.04
N ALA A 120 -24.32 12.22 6.10
CA ALA A 120 -23.12 12.28 6.93
C ALA A 120 -23.45 12.45 8.43
N GLY A 121 -24.71 12.73 8.77
CA GLY A 121 -25.18 12.89 10.14
C GLY A 121 -24.88 14.27 10.73
N TYR A 122 -24.75 15.32 9.92
CA TYR A 122 -24.70 16.70 10.39
C TYR A 122 -26.11 17.17 10.80
N GLN A 123 -26.17 18.01 11.84
CA GLN A 123 -27.42 18.58 12.35
C GLN A 123 -27.66 20.00 11.85
N THR A 124 -26.58 20.66 11.42
CA THR A 124 -26.59 22.02 10.89
C THR A 124 -26.22 22.05 9.41
N ASP A 125 -26.50 23.18 8.75
CA ASP A 125 -26.04 23.47 7.39
C ASP A 125 -24.59 24.01 7.35
N ASP A 126 -23.98 24.23 8.53
CA ASP A 126 -22.60 24.67 8.68
C ASP A 126 -21.72 23.61 9.36
N PRO A 127 -21.18 22.65 8.58
CA PRO A 127 -20.28 21.63 9.12
C PRO A 127 -18.96 22.21 9.63
N VAL A 128 -18.56 23.42 9.21
CA VAL A 128 -17.35 24.08 9.72
C VAL A 128 -17.54 24.46 11.18
N PHE A 129 -18.72 24.99 11.52
CA PHE A 129 -19.07 25.31 12.89
C PHE A 129 -19.31 24.05 13.75
N GLU A 130 -20.05 23.06 13.24
CA GLU A 130 -20.37 21.83 13.99
C GLU A 130 -19.10 21.04 14.37
N ASP A 131 -18.14 20.94 13.44
CA ASP A 131 -16.87 20.24 13.66
C ASP A 131 -15.78 21.13 14.27
N LYS A 132 -16.08 22.39 14.63
CA LYS A 132 -15.15 23.37 15.24
C LYS A 132 -13.89 23.62 14.42
N LEU A 133 -14.09 23.90 13.13
CA LEU A 133 -13.03 24.02 12.14
C LEU A 133 -12.57 25.47 11.90
N GLU A 134 -12.95 26.42 12.76
CA GLU A 134 -12.62 27.84 12.59
C GLU A 134 -11.12 28.13 12.66
N GLY A 135 -10.35 27.25 13.34
CA GLY A 135 -8.90 27.33 13.44
C GLY A 135 -8.13 26.76 12.25
N PHE A 136 -8.81 26.26 11.23
CA PHE A 136 -8.18 25.61 10.06
C PHE A 136 -8.23 26.51 8.83
N ASN A 137 -7.30 26.28 7.91
CA ASN A 137 -7.32 26.93 6.60
C ASN A 137 -8.22 26.16 5.64
N ILE A 138 -9.44 26.65 5.38
CA ILE A 138 -10.43 25.94 4.58
C ILE A 138 -10.45 26.47 3.14
N ILE A 139 -10.05 25.61 2.20
CA ILE A 139 -10.15 25.84 0.76
C ILE A 139 -11.48 25.26 0.27
N LYS A 140 -12.41 26.16 -0.05
CA LYS A 140 -13.71 25.84 -0.65
C LYS A 140 -13.58 25.83 -2.17
N ALA A 141 -13.50 24.65 -2.78
CA ALA A 141 -13.36 24.51 -4.23
C ALA A 141 -14.62 23.87 -4.83
N PRO A 142 -15.23 24.44 -5.88
CA PRO A 142 -16.36 23.81 -6.59
C PRO A 142 -15.82 22.75 -7.56
N ILE A 143 -15.28 21.66 -7.01
CA ILE A 143 -14.52 20.64 -7.74
C ILE A 143 -15.40 19.94 -8.77
N SER A 144 -16.61 19.57 -8.39
CA SER A 144 -17.53 18.86 -9.28
C SER A 144 -17.98 19.73 -10.46
N SER A 145 -18.28 21.00 -10.22
CA SER A 145 -18.69 21.98 -11.22
C SER A 145 -17.54 22.30 -12.19
N LEU A 146 -16.34 22.59 -11.67
CA LEU A 146 -15.16 22.85 -12.50
C LEU A 146 -14.72 21.62 -13.28
N THR A 147 -14.89 20.42 -12.73
CA THR A 147 -14.63 19.17 -13.47
C THR A 147 -15.54 19.05 -14.68
N ARG A 148 -16.85 19.36 -14.54
CA ARG A 148 -17.79 19.35 -15.68
C ARG A 148 -17.43 20.38 -16.74
N GLU A 149 -17.11 21.61 -16.33
CA GLU A 149 -16.71 22.68 -17.25
C GLU A 149 -15.43 22.33 -18.03
N SER A 150 -14.47 21.67 -17.38
CA SER A 150 -13.17 21.30 -17.99
C SER A 150 -13.29 20.28 -19.12
N VAL A 151 -14.40 19.54 -19.18
CA VAL A 151 -14.62 18.45 -20.16
C VAL A 151 -15.91 18.59 -20.94
N LYS A 152 -16.56 19.77 -20.92
CA LYS A 152 -17.82 20.01 -21.63
C LYS A 152 -17.75 19.76 -23.13
N ASP A 153 -16.57 19.94 -23.71
CA ASP A 153 -16.31 19.70 -25.13
C ASP A 153 -16.10 18.22 -25.46
N LEU A 154 -15.97 17.36 -24.43
CA LEU A 154 -15.85 15.92 -24.60
C LEU A 154 -17.23 15.27 -24.49
N ALA A 155 -17.59 14.44 -25.47
CA ALA A 155 -18.84 13.67 -25.49
C ALA A 155 -18.81 12.51 -24.48
N LEU A 156 -18.77 12.84 -23.18
CA LEU A 156 -18.78 11.89 -22.06
C LEU A 156 -20.09 11.98 -21.29
N ASP A 157 -20.56 10.84 -20.77
CA ASP A 157 -21.69 10.82 -19.85
C ASP A 157 -21.31 11.43 -18.49
N ASN A 158 -22.28 12.02 -17.79
CA ASN A 158 -22.05 12.71 -16.52
C ASN A 158 -21.39 11.82 -15.44
N LYS A 159 -21.63 10.50 -15.48
CA LYS A 159 -21.00 9.57 -14.53
C LYS A 159 -19.51 9.38 -14.83
N SER A 160 -19.12 9.31 -16.10
CA SER A 160 -17.71 9.29 -16.50
C SER A 160 -16.98 10.60 -16.20
N VAL A 161 -17.65 11.74 -16.37
CA VAL A 161 -17.12 13.06 -16.00
C VAL A 161 -16.84 13.13 -14.50
N LEU A 162 -17.84 12.83 -13.66
CA LEU A 162 -17.69 12.90 -12.21
C LEU A 162 -16.69 11.90 -11.64
N ARG A 163 -16.43 10.78 -12.34
CA ARG A 163 -15.34 9.85 -11.97
C ARG A 163 -13.94 10.42 -12.12
N SER A 164 -13.79 11.54 -12.84
CA SER A 164 -12.51 12.23 -13.03
C SER A 164 -12.28 13.34 -12.00
N LYS A 165 -13.26 13.63 -11.12
CA LYS A 165 -13.18 14.71 -10.10
C LYS A 165 -11.98 14.56 -9.16
N ASN A 166 -11.54 13.32 -8.94
CA ASN A 166 -10.38 13.00 -8.14
C ASN A 166 -9.07 13.53 -8.76
N MET A 167 -8.97 13.60 -10.08
CA MET A 167 -7.83 14.22 -10.76
C MET A 167 -7.78 15.74 -10.58
N PHE A 168 -8.93 16.40 -10.44
CA PHE A 168 -8.98 17.83 -10.16
C PHE A 168 -8.38 18.10 -8.78
N ALA A 169 -8.82 17.34 -7.77
CA ALA A 169 -8.27 17.40 -6.43
C ALA A 169 -6.75 17.10 -6.43
N LEU A 170 -6.30 16.11 -7.21
CA LEU A 170 -4.89 15.80 -7.38
C LEU A 170 -4.10 16.98 -7.95
N GLY A 171 -4.61 17.64 -8.99
CA GLY A 171 -3.97 18.81 -9.61
C GLY A 171 -3.82 19.97 -8.62
N LEU A 172 -4.88 20.23 -7.84
CA LEU A 172 -4.86 21.25 -6.80
C LEU A 172 -3.83 20.95 -5.70
N VAL A 173 -3.71 19.68 -5.30
CA VAL A 173 -2.70 19.25 -4.33
C VAL A 173 -1.29 19.33 -4.90
N PHE A 174 -1.07 19.01 -6.18
CA PHE A 174 0.23 19.22 -6.82
C PHE A 174 0.63 20.70 -6.81
N TRP A 175 -0.30 21.60 -7.08
CA TRP A 175 -0.07 23.04 -6.95
C TRP A 175 0.29 23.44 -5.51
N LEU A 176 -0.45 22.93 -4.51
CA LEU A 176 -0.24 23.26 -3.10
C LEU A 176 1.18 22.91 -2.60
N PHE A 177 1.78 21.88 -3.18
CA PHE A 177 3.10 21.35 -2.82
C PHE A 177 4.20 21.66 -3.84
N ASP A 178 3.93 22.55 -4.81
CA ASP A 178 4.85 22.91 -5.88
C ASP A 178 5.42 21.69 -6.63
N ARG A 179 4.52 20.78 -7.05
CA ARG A 179 4.90 19.50 -7.67
C ARG A 179 4.60 19.48 -9.17
N PRO A 180 5.53 18.92 -9.97
CA PRO A 180 5.32 18.73 -11.40
C PRO A 180 4.21 17.71 -11.67
N ILE A 181 3.38 17.96 -12.68
CA ILE A 181 2.26 17.08 -13.07
C ILE A 181 2.64 16.11 -14.19
N GLU A 182 3.79 16.29 -14.84
CA GLU A 182 4.21 15.59 -16.07
C GLU A 182 4.32 14.08 -15.86
N HIS A 183 4.84 13.65 -14.71
CA HIS A 183 4.94 12.25 -14.35
C HIS A 183 3.54 11.60 -14.29
N THR A 184 2.58 12.28 -13.67
CA THR A 184 1.19 11.82 -13.58
C THR A 184 0.50 11.84 -14.94
N GLN A 185 0.76 12.85 -15.78
CA GLN A 185 0.25 12.88 -17.15
C GLN A 185 0.74 11.70 -17.98
N ALA A 186 2.03 11.34 -17.87
CA ALA A 186 2.60 10.17 -18.54
C ALA A 186 1.94 8.86 -18.05
N PHE A 187 1.70 8.74 -16.74
CA PHE A 187 0.97 7.61 -16.19
C PHE A 187 -0.45 7.51 -16.73
N ILE A 188 -1.20 8.62 -16.78
CA ILE A 188 -2.57 8.66 -17.31
C ILE A 188 -2.60 8.21 -18.77
N LYS A 189 -1.66 8.67 -19.58
CA LYS A 189 -1.52 8.26 -20.99
C LYS A 189 -1.28 6.75 -21.13
N ASN A 190 -0.38 6.19 -20.31
CA ASN A 190 -0.10 4.75 -20.35
C ASN A 190 -1.29 3.90 -19.87
N LYS A 191 -1.95 4.32 -18.78
CA LYS A 191 -3.04 3.55 -18.16
C LYS A 191 -4.33 3.60 -18.99
N PHE A 192 -4.67 4.76 -19.53
CA PHE A 192 -5.92 4.99 -20.26
C PHE A 192 -5.73 5.11 -21.77
N GLY A 193 -4.56 4.78 -22.31
CA GLY A 193 -4.27 4.88 -23.75
C GLY A 193 -5.22 4.09 -24.64
N SER A 194 -5.84 3.02 -24.12
CA SER A 194 -6.89 2.25 -24.80
C SER A 194 -8.27 2.95 -24.82
N LYS A 195 -8.45 4.01 -24.04
CA LYS A 195 -9.71 4.76 -23.88
C LYS A 195 -9.44 6.27 -24.03
N PRO A 196 -9.30 6.78 -25.26
CA PRO A 196 -8.78 8.12 -25.53
C PRO A 196 -9.62 9.25 -24.90
N LEU A 197 -10.95 9.15 -24.91
CA LEU A 197 -11.81 10.17 -24.29
C LEU A 197 -11.63 10.24 -22.77
N ILE A 198 -11.48 9.10 -22.10
CA ILE A 198 -11.25 9.05 -20.65
C ILE A 198 -9.86 9.58 -20.32
N MET A 199 -8.86 9.20 -21.13
CA MET A 199 -7.50 9.72 -20.99
C MET A 199 -7.48 11.25 -21.11
N GLU A 200 -8.08 11.80 -22.16
CA GLU A 200 -8.14 13.25 -22.40
C GLU A 200 -8.87 13.98 -21.28
N ALA A 201 -10.00 13.45 -20.81
CA ALA A 201 -10.73 14.01 -19.68
C ALA A 201 -9.88 14.06 -18.42
N ASN A 202 -9.20 12.97 -18.05
CA ASN A 202 -8.34 12.95 -16.86
C ASN A 202 -7.16 13.93 -16.97
N LEU A 203 -6.57 14.09 -18.17
CA LEU A 203 -5.50 15.07 -18.40
C LEU A 203 -5.99 16.51 -18.28
N LYS A 204 -7.12 16.86 -18.91
CA LYS A 204 -7.72 18.20 -18.84
C LYS A 204 -8.12 18.55 -17.41
N VAL A 205 -8.76 17.62 -16.70
CA VAL A 205 -9.23 17.82 -15.32
C VAL A 205 -8.05 17.96 -14.35
N LEU A 206 -6.98 17.19 -14.54
CA LEU A 206 -5.74 17.33 -13.76
C LEU A 206 -5.13 18.73 -13.94
N GLN A 207 -5.03 19.20 -15.19
CA GLN A 207 -4.51 20.52 -15.51
C GLN A 207 -5.39 21.62 -14.90
N ALA A 208 -6.71 21.52 -15.07
CA ALA A 208 -7.66 22.48 -14.53
C ALA A 208 -7.58 22.62 -13.01
N GLY A 209 -7.38 21.50 -12.29
CA GLY A 209 -7.17 21.52 -10.84
C GLY A 209 -5.89 22.25 -10.43
N HIS A 210 -4.80 22.04 -11.18
CA HIS A 210 -3.53 22.73 -10.96
C HIS A 210 -3.63 24.24 -11.27
N ASP A 211 -4.29 24.61 -12.37
CA ASP A 211 -4.50 25.99 -12.79
C ASP A 211 -5.46 26.75 -11.85
N TYR A 212 -6.45 26.05 -11.29
CA TYR A 212 -7.34 26.60 -10.27
C TYR A 212 -6.57 27.08 -9.04
N GLY A 213 -5.51 26.34 -8.64
CA GLY A 213 -4.60 26.75 -7.58
C GLY A 213 -4.02 28.16 -7.78
N TYR A 214 -3.58 28.48 -9.00
CA TYR A 214 -3.08 29.82 -9.33
C TYR A 214 -4.16 30.90 -9.26
N THR A 215 -5.41 30.54 -9.55
CA THR A 215 -6.55 31.48 -9.51
C THR A 215 -6.92 31.84 -8.07
N ILE A 216 -6.81 30.89 -7.14
CA ILE A 216 -7.15 31.09 -5.72
C ILE A 216 -5.97 31.59 -4.86
N GLN A 217 -4.84 31.94 -5.46
CA GLN A 217 -3.58 32.36 -4.80
C GLN A 217 -3.72 33.46 -3.72
N ALA A 218 -4.88 34.10 -3.61
CA ALA A 218 -5.19 35.09 -2.59
C ALA A 218 -5.35 34.52 -1.17
N VAL A 219 -5.46 33.19 -0.95
CA VAL A 219 -5.96 32.67 0.35
C VAL A 219 -5.03 31.73 1.13
N THR A 220 -3.96 31.12 0.57
CA THR A 220 -3.33 29.98 1.28
C THR A 220 -1.80 29.95 1.29
N PRO A 221 -1.18 29.38 2.34
CA PRO A 221 0.22 29.03 2.28
C PRO A 221 0.46 27.90 1.28
N SER A 222 1.57 27.97 0.55
CA SER A 222 2.11 26.85 -0.22
C SER A 222 3.18 26.15 0.60
N TYR A 223 3.31 24.83 0.49
CA TYR A 223 4.32 24.09 1.24
C TYR A 223 5.52 23.79 0.34
N HIS A 224 6.71 24.06 0.86
CA HIS A 224 7.94 23.64 0.21
C HIS A 224 8.62 22.56 1.05
N ILE A 225 8.93 21.42 0.41
CA ILE A 225 9.56 20.28 1.07
C ILE A 225 10.83 19.94 0.31
N ASN A 226 11.95 20.03 1.01
CA ASN A 226 13.25 19.71 0.44
C ASN A 226 13.32 18.22 0.05
N PRO A 227 13.90 17.88 -1.11
CA PRO A 227 14.24 16.49 -1.44
C PRO A 227 15.12 15.86 -0.35
N THR A 228 15.03 14.54 -0.20
CA THR A 228 15.99 13.80 0.64
C THR A 228 17.28 13.59 -0.14
N GLU A 229 18.43 13.68 0.54
CA GLU A 229 19.69 13.18 -0.02
C GLU A 229 19.54 11.68 -0.33
N SER A 230 19.45 11.37 -1.62
CA SER A 230 19.26 9.99 -2.09
C SER A 230 20.59 9.39 -2.50
N ARG A 231 20.83 8.15 -2.11
CA ARG A 231 21.97 7.36 -2.59
C ARG A 231 21.80 7.11 -4.09
N LYS A 232 22.89 7.17 -4.86
CA LYS A 232 22.83 6.77 -6.28
C LYS A 232 22.40 5.29 -6.38
N GLY A 233 21.32 5.02 -7.10
CA GLY A 233 20.79 3.67 -7.27
C GLY A 233 19.48 3.62 -8.07
N ILE A 234 19.03 2.41 -8.39
CA ILE A 234 17.71 2.17 -8.99
C ILE A 234 16.73 1.93 -7.85
N TYR A 235 15.74 2.81 -7.75
CA TYR A 235 14.72 2.73 -6.73
C TYR A 235 13.49 2.01 -7.26
N ARG A 236 12.84 1.24 -6.38
CA ARG A 236 11.55 0.62 -6.68
C ARG A 236 10.63 0.74 -5.47
N ASN A 237 9.39 1.09 -5.75
CA ASN A 237 8.32 1.08 -4.76
C ASN A 237 7.81 -0.36 -4.55
N LEU A 238 7.77 -0.82 -3.31
CA LEU A 238 7.34 -2.16 -2.92
C LEU A 238 6.42 -2.09 -1.70
N ASN A 239 5.43 -2.98 -1.68
CA ASN A 239 4.66 -3.29 -0.47
C ASN A 239 5.24 -4.57 0.19
N GLY A 240 4.87 -4.83 1.45
CA GLY A 240 5.40 -5.97 2.20
C GLY A 240 5.11 -7.33 1.56
N ASN A 241 3.89 -7.52 1.03
CA ASN A 241 3.48 -8.76 0.38
C ASN A 241 4.29 -9.07 -0.90
N LYS A 242 4.50 -8.07 -1.77
CA LYS A 242 5.33 -8.24 -2.97
C LYS A 242 6.80 -8.45 -2.62
N ALA A 243 7.30 -7.73 -1.62
CA ALA A 243 8.66 -7.93 -1.13
C ALA A 243 8.87 -9.37 -0.64
N ALA A 244 7.94 -9.92 0.16
CA ALA A 244 7.99 -11.32 0.61
C ALA A 244 7.94 -12.30 -0.57
N ALA A 245 7.01 -12.12 -1.52
CA ALA A 245 6.92 -12.94 -2.72
C ALA A 245 8.24 -12.95 -3.51
N TRP A 246 8.90 -11.81 -3.65
CA TRP A 246 10.18 -11.72 -4.36
C TRP A 246 11.34 -12.33 -3.58
N GLY A 247 11.31 -12.26 -2.24
CA GLY A 247 12.27 -12.97 -1.39
C GLY A 247 12.19 -14.48 -1.56
N PHE A 248 10.98 -15.04 -1.71
CA PHE A 248 10.79 -16.47 -2.01
C PHE A 248 11.28 -16.86 -3.39
N LEU A 249 11.06 -16.02 -4.40
CA LEU A 249 11.61 -16.24 -5.73
C LEU A 249 13.15 -16.26 -5.71
N LEU A 250 13.77 -15.34 -4.97
CA LEU A 250 15.22 -15.34 -4.77
C LEU A 250 15.69 -16.62 -4.06
N ALA A 251 14.99 -17.06 -3.02
CA ALA A 251 15.35 -18.28 -2.30
C ALA A 251 15.27 -19.53 -3.19
N ALA A 252 14.24 -19.63 -4.03
CA ALA A 252 14.10 -20.70 -5.01
C ALA A 252 15.22 -20.69 -6.05
N GLU A 253 15.55 -19.51 -6.61
CA GLU A 253 16.66 -19.36 -7.55
C GLU A 253 18.01 -19.75 -6.91
N LYS A 254 18.29 -19.27 -5.70
CA LYS A 254 19.57 -19.55 -4.99
C LYS A 254 19.71 -20.99 -4.54
N SER A 255 18.62 -21.63 -4.14
CA SER A 255 18.62 -23.05 -3.75
C SER A 255 18.57 -24.00 -4.94
N GLY A 256 18.15 -23.53 -6.12
CA GLY A 256 17.89 -24.36 -7.29
C GLY A 256 16.65 -25.24 -7.15
N LEU A 257 15.81 -25.00 -6.14
CA LEU A 257 14.56 -25.71 -5.92
C LEU A 257 13.41 -25.03 -6.67
N SER A 258 12.42 -25.84 -7.09
CA SER A 258 11.17 -25.27 -7.60
C SER A 258 10.37 -24.66 -6.46
N LEU A 259 9.81 -23.47 -6.67
CA LEU A 259 8.93 -22.83 -5.69
C LEU A 259 7.49 -23.30 -5.86
N PHE A 260 6.86 -23.75 -4.78
CA PHE A 260 5.45 -24.09 -4.74
C PHE A 260 4.72 -23.32 -3.64
N LEU A 261 3.66 -22.61 -4.00
CA LEU A 261 2.74 -21.96 -3.06
C LEU A 261 1.40 -22.70 -3.06
N GLY A 262 1.04 -23.34 -1.95
CA GLY A 262 -0.30 -23.87 -1.70
C GLY A 262 -1.02 -22.99 -0.68
N SER A 263 -2.11 -22.31 -1.05
CA SER A 263 -2.77 -21.33 -0.14
C SER A 263 -4.23 -21.10 -0.47
N TYR A 264 -4.99 -20.68 0.54
CA TYR A 264 -6.35 -20.19 0.41
C TYR A 264 -6.36 -18.65 0.42
N PRO A 265 -7.18 -17.97 -0.40
CA PRO A 265 -7.26 -16.52 -0.39
C PRO A 265 -7.84 -15.97 0.91
N ILE A 266 -7.05 -15.23 1.68
CA ILE A 266 -7.47 -14.54 2.91
C ILE A 266 -6.84 -13.15 2.98
N THR A 267 -7.63 -12.12 3.29
CA THR A 267 -7.12 -10.76 3.53
C THR A 267 -6.27 -10.73 4.80
N PRO A 268 -5.06 -10.12 4.80
CA PRO A 268 -4.38 -9.39 3.71
C PRO A 268 -3.34 -10.23 2.91
N ALA A 269 -3.26 -11.54 3.10
CA ALA A 269 -2.24 -12.41 2.50
C ALA A 269 -2.43 -12.73 1.02
N THR A 270 -3.63 -12.56 0.47
CA THR A 270 -3.97 -12.90 -0.94
C THR A 270 -3.04 -12.26 -1.97
N GLU A 271 -2.47 -11.08 -1.70
CA GLU A 271 -1.56 -10.42 -2.65
C GLU A 271 -0.27 -11.23 -2.91
N ILE A 272 0.21 -12.01 -1.93
CA ILE A 272 1.39 -12.87 -2.10
C ILE A 272 1.09 -13.94 -3.17
N LEU A 273 -0.10 -14.54 -3.08
CA LEU A 273 -0.59 -15.51 -4.06
C LEU A 273 -0.68 -14.88 -5.45
N GLN A 274 -1.25 -13.68 -5.56
CA GLN A 274 -1.40 -12.97 -6.84
C GLN A 274 -0.05 -12.60 -7.47
N GLU A 275 0.90 -12.09 -6.68
CA GLU A 275 2.22 -11.70 -7.17
C GLU A 275 3.02 -12.92 -7.66
N LEU A 276 3.00 -14.03 -6.91
CA LEU A 276 3.64 -15.28 -7.36
C LEU A 276 2.93 -15.87 -8.58
N ALA A 277 1.60 -15.84 -8.64
CA ALA A 277 0.84 -16.34 -9.78
C ALA A 277 1.08 -15.53 -11.06
N ALA A 278 1.40 -14.24 -10.93
CA ALA A 278 1.81 -13.40 -12.05
C ALA A 278 3.22 -13.72 -12.56
N ARG A 279 4.06 -14.37 -11.74
CA ARG A 279 5.47 -14.68 -12.05
C ARG A 279 5.74 -16.12 -12.47
N LYS A 280 4.77 -16.76 -13.14
CA LYS A 280 4.91 -18.11 -13.72
C LYS A 280 6.09 -18.23 -14.70
N ASP A 281 6.51 -17.12 -15.29
CA ASP A 281 7.73 -17.01 -16.12
C ASP A 281 9.00 -17.41 -15.37
N LEU A 282 9.01 -17.33 -14.03
CA LEU A 282 10.10 -17.75 -13.16
C LEU A 282 9.96 -19.19 -12.65
N GLY A 283 9.01 -19.96 -13.18
CA GLY A 283 8.83 -21.38 -12.84
C GLY A 283 8.13 -21.67 -11.50
N VAL A 284 7.63 -20.65 -10.81
CA VAL A 284 6.81 -20.83 -9.60
C VAL A 284 5.47 -21.49 -9.93
N LYS A 285 5.06 -22.42 -9.07
CA LYS A 285 3.74 -23.05 -9.12
C LYS A 285 2.89 -22.52 -7.97
N VAL A 286 1.70 -22.03 -8.31
CA VAL A 286 0.73 -21.51 -7.34
C VAL A 286 -0.54 -22.34 -7.44
N PHE A 287 -1.00 -22.85 -6.30
CA PHE A 287 -2.23 -23.61 -6.16
C PHE A 287 -3.15 -22.90 -5.17
N GLN A 288 -4.30 -22.46 -5.69
CA GLN A 288 -5.38 -21.93 -4.86
C GLN A 288 -6.20 -23.13 -4.36
N ALA A 289 -6.07 -23.41 -3.07
CA ALA A 289 -6.80 -24.50 -2.42
C ALA A 289 -8.24 -24.08 -2.06
N GLU A 290 -9.05 -25.08 -1.73
CA GLU A 290 -10.43 -24.96 -1.27
C GLU A 290 -10.55 -24.39 0.15
N ASP A 291 -9.55 -24.65 1.00
CA ASP A 291 -9.43 -24.16 2.37
C ASP A 291 -7.95 -24.08 2.83
N GLU A 292 -7.72 -23.58 4.04
CA GLU A 292 -6.38 -23.44 4.60
C GLU A 292 -5.69 -24.78 4.91
N ILE A 293 -6.44 -25.84 5.21
CA ILE A 293 -5.90 -27.17 5.51
C ILE A 293 -5.33 -27.80 4.24
N ALA A 294 -6.13 -27.85 3.17
CA ALA A 294 -5.70 -28.28 1.84
C ALA A 294 -4.52 -27.43 1.34
N GLY A 295 -4.54 -26.12 1.59
CA GLY A 295 -3.44 -25.22 1.24
C GLY A 295 -2.10 -25.60 1.88
N VAL A 296 -2.06 -25.89 3.18
CA VAL A 296 -0.81 -26.29 3.85
C VAL A 296 -0.41 -27.73 3.52
N CYS A 297 -1.37 -28.65 3.41
CA CYS A 297 -1.09 -30.04 3.06
C CYS A 297 -0.48 -30.18 1.65
N THR A 298 -0.96 -29.40 0.67
CA THR A 298 -0.36 -29.37 -0.67
C THR A 298 1.06 -28.77 -0.65
N ALA A 299 1.31 -27.75 0.16
CA ALA A 299 2.65 -27.19 0.34
C ALA A 299 3.61 -28.22 0.98
N ILE A 300 3.17 -28.97 1.98
CA ILE A 300 3.94 -30.06 2.59
C ILE A 300 4.22 -31.17 1.57
N GLY A 301 3.22 -31.57 0.78
CA GLY A 301 3.40 -32.55 -0.29
C GLY A 301 4.41 -32.09 -1.34
N ALA A 302 4.42 -30.80 -1.68
CA ALA A 302 5.43 -30.22 -2.55
C ALA A 302 6.83 -30.28 -1.92
N SER A 303 6.96 -29.97 -0.63
CA SER A 303 8.23 -30.10 0.11
C SER A 303 8.74 -31.55 0.12
N PHE A 304 7.85 -32.51 0.36
CA PHE A 304 8.19 -33.94 0.31
C PHE A 304 8.67 -34.38 -1.09
N SER A 305 8.13 -33.76 -2.16
CA SER A 305 8.57 -34.02 -3.54
C SER A 305 9.90 -33.34 -3.93
N GLY A 306 10.51 -32.58 -3.01
CA GLY A 306 11.78 -31.87 -3.24
C GLY A 306 11.63 -30.44 -3.77
N ALA A 307 10.44 -29.82 -3.66
CA ALA A 307 10.23 -28.40 -3.92
C ALA A 307 10.40 -27.56 -2.63
N LEU A 308 10.54 -26.24 -2.76
CA LEU A 308 10.38 -25.33 -1.64
C LEU A 308 8.87 -25.06 -1.45
N GLY A 309 8.27 -25.70 -0.44
CA GLY A 309 6.86 -25.52 -0.09
C GLY A 309 6.63 -24.28 0.77
N ILE A 310 5.69 -23.44 0.33
CA ILE A 310 5.27 -22.22 1.02
C ILE A 310 3.74 -22.18 1.11
N THR A 311 3.23 -21.63 2.21
CA THR A 311 1.82 -21.29 2.37
C THR A 311 1.67 -19.91 3.00
N SER A 312 0.74 -19.09 2.53
CA SER A 312 0.43 -17.76 3.06
C SER A 312 -0.96 -17.73 3.67
N THR A 313 -1.11 -17.05 4.80
CA THR A 313 -2.35 -17.02 5.59
C THR A 313 -2.42 -15.78 6.49
N SER A 314 -3.48 -15.67 7.28
CA SER A 314 -3.62 -14.77 8.43
C SER A 314 -4.06 -15.57 9.68
N GLY A 315 -4.28 -14.92 10.82
CA GLY A 315 -4.57 -15.54 12.13
C GLY A 315 -5.56 -16.72 12.11
N PRO A 316 -6.77 -16.57 11.55
CA PRO A 316 -7.75 -17.67 11.49
C PRO A 316 -7.23 -18.88 10.70
N GLY A 317 -6.60 -18.61 9.56
CA GLY A 317 -6.05 -19.65 8.73
C GLY A 317 -4.80 -20.30 9.34
N LEU A 318 -4.00 -19.56 10.12
CA LEU A 318 -2.90 -20.14 10.89
C LEU A 318 -3.43 -21.15 11.91
N ALA A 319 -4.59 -20.89 12.54
CA ALA A 319 -5.19 -21.79 13.52
C ALA A 319 -5.56 -23.13 12.88
N LEU A 320 -6.13 -23.09 11.67
CA LEU A 320 -6.49 -24.28 10.88
C LEU A 320 -5.26 -25.08 10.40
N LYS A 321 -4.12 -24.42 10.21
CA LYS A 321 -2.89 -25.07 9.72
C LYS A 321 -2.09 -25.77 10.82
N THR A 322 -2.42 -25.59 12.10
CA THR A 322 -1.60 -26.03 13.23
C THR A 322 -1.30 -27.53 13.22
N GLU A 323 -2.30 -28.38 12.94
CA GLU A 323 -2.15 -29.83 12.84
C GLU A 323 -1.13 -30.22 11.74
N ALA A 324 -1.30 -29.69 10.54
CA ALA A 324 -0.42 -29.98 9.41
C ALA A 324 1.00 -29.42 9.60
N ILE A 325 1.16 -28.28 10.29
CA ILE A 325 2.49 -27.79 10.67
C ILE A 325 3.15 -28.80 11.64
N GLY A 326 2.38 -29.39 12.56
CA GLY A 326 2.86 -30.48 13.40
C GLY A 326 3.37 -31.68 12.59
N LEU A 327 2.68 -32.04 11.51
CA LEU A 327 3.16 -33.05 10.56
C LEU A 327 4.49 -32.64 9.90
N ALA A 328 4.64 -31.39 9.47
CA ALA A 328 5.89 -30.88 8.88
C ALA A 328 7.07 -30.92 9.87
N VAL A 329 6.82 -30.66 11.16
CA VAL A 329 7.83 -30.83 12.23
C VAL A 329 8.22 -32.30 12.36
N MET A 330 7.24 -33.20 12.52
CA MET A 330 7.48 -34.64 12.72
C MET A 330 8.19 -35.29 11.52
N SER A 331 7.92 -34.81 10.31
CA SER A 331 8.51 -35.34 9.07
C SER A 331 9.79 -34.64 8.64
N GLU A 332 10.29 -33.67 9.42
CA GLU A 332 11.50 -32.89 9.12
C GLU A 332 11.45 -32.29 7.70
N LEU A 333 10.33 -31.66 7.33
CA LEU A 333 10.13 -31.08 6.01
C LEU A 333 10.33 -29.55 6.01
N PRO A 334 11.03 -29.00 5.01
CA PRO A 334 11.16 -27.55 4.86
C PRO A 334 9.80 -26.97 4.48
N LEU A 335 9.25 -26.09 5.31
CA LEU A 335 7.98 -25.41 5.02
C LEU A 335 8.05 -23.96 5.51
N VAL A 336 7.67 -23.00 4.67
CA VAL A 336 7.50 -21.62 5.13
C VAL A 336 6.02 -21.28 5.22
N VAL A 337 5.58 -20.87 6.41
CA VAL A 337 4.22 -20.39 6.67
C VAL A 337 4.26 -18.89 6.88
N VAL A 338 3.74 -18.12 5.94
CA VAL A 338 3.63 -16.67 6.08
C VAL A 338 2.32 -16.34 6.78
N ASN A 339 2.40 -15.81 7.99
CA ASN A 339 1.26 -15.25 8.69
C ASN A 339 1.27 -13.73 8.55
N VAL A 340 0.42 -13.20 7.68
CA VAL A 340 0.19 -11.76 7.57
C VAL A 340 -0.88 -11.38 8.57
N GLN A 341 -0.45 -10.90 9.73
CA GLN A 341 -1.32 -10.66 10.89
C GLN A 341 -2.35 -9.57 10.59
N ARG A 342 -3.52 -9.69 11.23
CA ARG A 342 -4.66 -8.76 11.12
C ARG A 342 -5.43 -8.76 12.44
N GLY A 343 -6.37 -7.82 12.59
CA GLY A 343 -7.20 -7.70 13.79
C GLY A 343 -7.98 -8.97 14.13
N GLY A 344 -7.84 -9.47 15.36
CA GLY A 344 -8.54 -10.63 15.91
C GLY A 344 -9.53 -10.27 17.04
N PRO A 345 -10.03 -11.24 17.82
CA PRO A 345 -9.99 -12.70 17.60
C PRO A 345 -11.05 -13.18 16.59
N SER A 346 -11.01 -14.46 16.21
CA SER A 346 -11.91 -15.06 15.20
C SER A 346 -11.83 -14.29 13.87
N THR A 347 -12.96 -13.95 13.23
CA THR A 347 -12.96 -13.09 12.04
C THR A 347 -12.26 -11.75 12.30
N GLY A 348 -12.46 -11.20 13.50
CA GLY A 348 -11.88 -9.94 13.97
C GLY A 348 -12.17 -8.77 13.05
N LEU A 349 -11.12 -8.04 12.69
CA LEU A 349 -11.14 -6.86 11.81
C LEU A 349 -10.25 -7.13 10.59
N PRO A 350 -10.76 -7.75 9.51
CA PRO A 350 -9.91 -8.24 8.41
C PRO A 350 -9.07 -7.18 7.68
N THR A 351 -9.52 -5.92 7.71
CA THR A 351 -8.86 -4.77 7.06
C THR A 351 -8.05 -3.92 8.05
N LYS A 352 -8.03 -4.29 9.33
CA LYS A 352 -7.27 -3.59 10.37
C LYS A 352 -6.11 -4.45 10.85
N THR A 353 -5.11 -3.76 11.37
CA THR A 353 -3.82 -4.33 11.70
C THR A 353 -3.75 -4.67 13.18
N GLU A 354 -3.09 -5.77 13.53
CA GLU A 354 -2.85 -6.18 14.90
C GLU A 354 -1.73 -7.22 14.93
N GLN A 355 -0.85 -7.18 15.93
CA GLN A 355 0.27 -8.12 16.09
C GLN A 355 0.01 -9.11 17.23
N ALA A 356 -1.16 -9.75 17.20
CA ALA A 356 -1.65 -10.59 18.30
C ALA A 356 -1.42 -12.10 18.10
N ASP A 357 -0.84 -12.53 16.98
CA ASP A 357 -0.73 -13.96 16.65
C ASP A 357 0.56 -14.61 17.19
N LEU A 358 1.44 -13.88 17.87
CA LEU A 358 2.75 -14.38 18.32
C LEU A 358 2.62 -15.64 19.19
N LEU A 359 1.70 -15.65 20.17
CA LEU A 359 1.52 -16.80 21.06
C LEU A 359 0.95 -18.01 20.31
N GLN A 360 0.06 -17.79 19.35
CA GLN A 360 -0.45 -18.85 18.48
C GLN A 360 0.66 -19.41 17.57
N ALA A 361 1.55 -18.56 17.07
CA ALA A 361 2.69 -19.00 16.27
C ALA A 361 3.71 -19.81 17.11
N LEU A 362 3.93 -19.46 18.38
CA LEU A 362 4.85 -20.16 19.26
C LEU A 362 4.27 -21.45 19.85
N PHE A 363 3.00 -21.44 20.26
CA PHE A 363 2.41 -22.48 21.11
C PHE A 363 1.09 -23.07 20.59
N GLY A 364 0.64 -22.69 19.39
CA GLY A 364 -0.65 -23.14 18.86
C GLY A 364 -0.72 -24.60 18.40
N ARG A 365 0.40 -25.34 18.44
CA ARG A 365 0.49 -26.75 18.00
C ARG A 365 0.43 -27.68 19.20
N ASN A 366 -0.11 -28.88 19.01
CA ASN A 366 -0.17 -29.91 20.04
C ASN A 366 1.20 -30.57 20.29
N GLY A 367 1.44 -30.96 21.55
CA GLY A 367 2.71 -31.59 21.97
C GLY A 367 3.92 -30.65 21.90
N GLU A 368 5.12 -31.23 22.02
CA GLU A 368 6.38 -30.50 21.85
C GLU A 368 6.70 -30.36 20.36
N SER A 369 6.16 -29.32 19.73
CA SER A 369 6.30 -29.06 18.30
C SER A 369 6.98 -27.70 18.05
N PRO A 370 8.31 -27.60 18.27
CA PRO A 370 9.05 -26.37 18.07
C PRO A 370 9.14 -26.02 16.58
N VAL A 371 8.97 -24.74 16.28
CA VAL A 371 9.18 -24.19 14.93
C VAL A 371 9.97 -22.89 15.08
N VAL A 372 10.70 -22.53 14.04
CA VAL A 372 11.36 -21.21 14.01
C VAL A 372 10.29 -20.16 13.72
N VAL A 373 10.26 -19.09 14.52
CA VAL A 373 9.37 -17.95 14.31
C VAL A 373 10.22 -16.70 14.05
N MET A 374 9.97 -16.03 12.93
CA MET A 374 10.63 -14.78 12.54
C MET A 374 9.57 -13.71 12.31
N ALA A 375 9.88 -12.45 12.61
CA ALA A 375 8.98 -11.32 12.34
C ALA A 375 9.70 -10.24 11.53
N ALA A 376 9.12 -9.87 10.38
CA ALA A 376 9.62 -8.76 9.58
C ALA A 376 9.23 -7.42 10.23
N SER A 377 10.14 -6.46 10.24
CA SER A 377 9.95 -5.15 10.91
C SER A 377 9.65 -4.00 9.97
N THR A 378 9.82 -4.17 8.66
CA THR A 378 9.52 -3.15 7.64
C THR A 378 9.11 -3.84 6.33
N PRO A 379 8.41 -3.13 5.41
CA PRO A 379 8.07 -3.69 4.09
C PRO A 379 9.30 -4.14 3.29
N VAL A 380 10.42 -3.44 3.45
CA VAL A 380 11.70 -3.78 2.78
C VAL A 380 12.28 -5.06 3.39
N ASN A 381 12.29 -5.17 4.72
CA ASN A 381 12.79 -6.35 5.42
C ASN A 381 11.98 -7.61 5.11
N CYS A 382 10.72 -7.50 4.66
CA CYS A 382 9.94 -8.65 4.20
C CYS A 382 10.65 -9.44 3.08
N PHE A 383 11.41 -8.77 2.21
CA PHE A 383 12.21 -9.44 1.17
C PHE A 383 13.29 -10.33 1.78
N ASP A 384 14.12 -9.74 2.65
CA ASP A 384 15.24 -10.45 3.29
C ASP A 384 14.73 -11.55 4.23
N TYR A 385 13.68 -11.28 5.00
CA TYR A 385 13.12 -12.25 5.94
C TYR A 385 12.41 -13.40 5.23
N ALA A 386 11.77 -13.17 4.08
CA ALA A 386 11.27 -14.26 3.24
C ALA A 386 12.41 -15.14 2.74
N PHE A 387 13.50 -14.53 2.27
CA PHE A 387 14.70 -15.26 1.86
C PHE A 387 15.31 -16.08 3.02
N TYR A 388 15.51 -15.45 4.18
CA TYR A 388 16.09 -16.10 5.35
C TYR A 388 15.18 -17.18 5.94
N ALA A 389 13.87 -16.96 5.96
CA ALA A 389 12.92 -17.99 6.39
C ALA A 389 13.00 -19.23 5.49
N SER A 390 13.06 -19.05 4.17
CA SER A 390 13.27 -20.17 3.24
C SER A 390 14.63 -20.82 3.42
N LYS A 391 15.68 -20.03 3.63
CA LYS A 391 17.03 -20.54 3.87
C LYS A 391 17.08 -21.43 5.12
N ILE A 392 16.54 -20.94 6.24
CA ILE A 392 16.47 -21.69 7.50
C ILE A 392 15.64 -22.96 7.33
N ALA A 393 14.48 -22.86 6.65
CA ALA A 393 13.63 -24.03 6.41
C ALA A 393 14.39 -25.14 5.66
N ILE A 394 15.15 -24.77 4.63
CA ILE A 394 15.93 -25.71 3.80
C ILE A 394 17.17 -26.24 4.53
N GLU A 395 17.95 -25.38 5.20
CA GLU A 395 19.21 -25.77 5.86
C GLU A 395 18.98 -26.63 7.11
N HIS A 396 17.88 -26.39 7.83
CA HIS A 396 17.55 -27.08 9.07
C HIS A 396 16.41 -28.08 8.94
N MET A 397 15.86 -28.27 7.73
CA MET A 397 14.79 -29.22 7.43
C MET A 397 13.63 -29.11 8.43
N THR A 398 13.19 -27.87 8.68
CA THR A 398 12.21 -27.55 9.72
C THR A 398 11.22 -26.49 9.22
N PRO A 399 9.97 -26.49 9.70
CA PRO A 399 9.03 -25.42 9.37
C PRO A 399 9.44 -24.09 10.01
N VAL A 400 9.23 -23.01 9.26
CA VAL A 400 9.47 -21.63 9.68
C VAL A 400 8.18 -20.82 9.52
N ILE A 401 7.76 -20.14 10.58
CA ILE A 401 6.67 -19.17 10.54
C ILE A 401 7.26 -17.77 10.37
N LEU A 402 6.91 -17.12 9.26
CA LEU A 402 7.23 -15.73 8.99
C LEU A 402 6.02 -14.85 9.33
N LEU A 403 6.12 -14.12 10.44
CA LEU A 403 5.17 -13.09 10.84
C LEU A 403 5.42 -11.81 10.04
N THR A 404 4.37 -11.35 9.39
CA THR A 404 4.27 -10.01 8.80
C THR A 404 2.96 -9.39 9.30
N ASP A 405 2.57 -8.22 8.79
CA ASP A 405 1.42 -7.47 9.32
C ASP A 405 0.68 -6.73 8.19
N ALA A 406 -0.63 -6.52 8.37
CA ALA A 406 -1.47 -5.82 7.41
C ALA A 406 -1.05 -4.35 7.21
N PHE A 407 -0.39 -3.76 8.22
CA PHE A 407 -0.06 -2.34 8.26
C PHE A 407 0.93 -1.91 7.19
N TRP A 408 1.78 -2.81 6.70
CA TRP A 408 3.03 -2.45 6.04
C TRP A 408 2.81 -1.52 4.82
N PRO A 409 3.04 -0.20 5.01
CA PRO A 409 2.73 0.79 4.00
C PRO A 409 3.71 0.66 2.81
N MET A 410 3.39 1.25 1.66
CA MET A 410 4.45 1.45 0.66
C MET A 410 5.47 2.40 1.26
N VAL A 411 6.71 1.92 1.39
CA VAL A 411 7.83 2.72 1.91
C VAL A 411 8.90 2.77 0.85
N ARG A 412 9.32 3.99 0.49
CA ARG A 412 10.61 4.19 -0.17
C ARG A 412 11.64 4.38 0.95
N ASN A 413 12.49 3.38 1.18
CA ASN A 413 13.58 3.51 2.14
C ASN A 413 14.90 3.78 1.41
N ASN A 414 15.64 4.80 1.86
CA ASN A 414 17.01 5.10 1.47
C ASN A 414 18.05 4.23 2.23
N GLY A 415 17.60 3.32 3.09
CA GLY A 415 18.42 2.32 3.77
C GLY A 415 19.13 1.38 2.80
N GLY A 416 20.33 1.78 2.35
CA GLY A 416 21.47 0.88 2.24
C GLY A 416 21.37 -0.34 1.32
N PHE A 417 20.48 -0.42 0.34
CA PHE A 417 20.45 -1.60 -0.53
C PHE A 417 21.53 -1.52 -1.61
N LEU A 418 22.62 -2.27 -1.45
CA LEU A 418 23.47 -2.67 -2.56
C LEU A 418 22.71 -3.73 -3.37
N MET A 419 21.82 -3.28 -4.24
CA MET A 419 21.31 -4.11 -5.32
C MET A 419 22.48 -4.38 -6.28
N MET A 420 23.39 -5.29 -5.95
CA MET A 420 24.22 -5.96 -6.95
C MET A 420 23.32 -6.94 -7.74
N MET A 421 22.27 -6.41 -8.36
CA MET A 421 21.62 -7.05 -9.49
C MET A 421 22.54 -6.82 -10.69
N SER A 422 23.53 -7.68 -10.85
CA SER A 422 23.89 -8.12 -12.20
C SER A 422 22.85 -9.17 -12.61
N PHE A 423 21.61 -8.73 -12.86
CA PHE A 423 20.62 -9.51 -13.60
C PHE A 423 21.05 -9.49 -15.06
N ARG A 424 22.07 -10.31 -15.39
CA ARG A 424 22.35 -10.64 -16.78
C ARG A 424 21.52 -11.87 -17.09
N LEU A 425 20.39 -11.66 -17.75
CA LEU A 425 19.60 -12.71 -18.40
C LEU A 425 20.52 -13.45 -19.39
N SER A 426 21.22 -14.47 -18.90
CA SER A 426 21.96 -15.42 -19.74
C SER A 426 21.07 -16.63 -19.95
N LEU A 427 20.25 -16.56 -20.99
CA LEU A 427 19.59 -17.73 -21.58
C LEU A 427 20.68 -18.64 -22.18
N SER A 428 21.27 -19.54 -21.39
CA SER A 428 22.10 -20.63 -21.94
C SER A 428 22.37 -21.79 -20.96
N ARG A 429 21.50 -22.81 -21.08
CA ARG A 429 21.70 -24.28 -20.94
C ARG A 429 22.18 -24.93 -19.63
N PRO A 430 21.75 -26.20 -19.37
CA PRO A 430 21.83 -26.84 -18.07
C PRO A 430 23.04 -27.78 -17.91
N HIS A 431 23.24 -28.23 -16.65
CA HIS A 431 24.15 -29.26 -16.14
C HIS A 431 25.46 -28.76 -15.51
N THR A 432 25.48 -28.72 -14.18
CA THR A 432 26.25 -29.64 -13.31
C THR A 432 25.89 -29.38 -11.85
N ARG A 433 25.53 -30.42 -11.10
CA ARG A 433 25.36 -30.38 -9.63
C ARG A 433 26.74 -30.24 -8.97
N SER A 434 27.00 -29.15 -8.27
CA SER A 434 28.09 -29.05 -7.30
C SER A 434 27.52 -28.56 -5.96
N ARG A 435 27.87 -29.28 -4.87
CA ARG A 435 27.49 -28.95 -3.49
C ARG A 435 27.86 -27.50 -3.17
N VAL A 436 26.88 -26.73 -2.71
CA VAL A 436 27.08 -25.34 -2.28
C VAL A 436 27.59 -25.36 -0.84
N ASN A 437 28.87 -25.02 -0.66
CA ASN A 437 29.40 -24.62 0.64
C ASN A 437 29.13 -23.11 0.81
N PHE A 438 28.30 -22.75 1.78
CA PHE A 438 28.06 -21.36 2.17
C PHE A 438 29.16 -20.92 3.16
N SER A 439 30.13 -20.12 2.70
CA SER A 439 31.01 -19.37 3.60
C SER A 439 30.48 -17.94 3.80
N LEU A 440 30.35 -17.59 5.08
CA LEU A 440 29.92 -16.30 5.61
C LEU A 440 30.90 -15.19 5.22
N ILE A 441 30.43 -14.11 4.59
CA ILE A 441 31.07 -12.78 4.71
C ILE A 441 29.95 -11.77 4.93
N CYS A 442 29.54 -11.62 6.19
CA CYS A 442 28.69 -10.53 6.63
C CYS A 442 29.59 -9.53 7.37
N ALA A 443 30.02 -8.47 6.68
CA ALA A 443 30.64 -7.33 7.32
C ALA A 443 29.53 -6.42 7.84
N MET A 444 29.08 -6.67 9.08
CA MET A 444 28.44 -5.63 9.88
C MET A 444 29.48 -4.53 10.13
N LYS A 445 29.30 -3.36 9.51
CA LYS A 445 29.82 -2.12 10.10
C LYS A 445 28.63 -1.41 10.72
N ASN A 446 28.61 -1.41 12.05
CA ASN A 446 27.97 -0.35 12.81
C ASN A 446 28.58 0.97 12.33
N ASP A 447 27.73 1.90 11.93
CA ASP A 447 27.74 3.31 12.30
C ASP A 447 26.40 3.94 11.90
#